data_AF-A0AAD8LLK1-F1
#
_entry.id   AF-A0AAD8LLK1-F1
#
_cell.length_a   1.000
_cell.length_b   1.000
_cell.length_c   1.000
_cell.angle_alpha   90.00
_cell.angle_beta   90.00
_cell.angle_gamma   90.00
#
_symmetry.space_group_name_H-M   'P 1'
#
loop_
_entity.id
_entity.type
_entity.pdbx_description
1 polymer ?
#
loop_
_entity_poly.entity_id
_entity_poly.type
_entity_poly.pdbx_seq_one_letter_code
_entity_poly.pdbx_strand_id
1 'polypeptide(L)'
;MEFVSQILFSVVLLCLSTTVYTYGNGAPDTACSSMKPNHGAEASATAAPYNLQVSGSTYNPGQNITVTITGTPEYKGFLLQAREAGTSKIVGTWLSPPNNTKLLECTGSNAVTHANNQLKTGLVYTWMAPKSDAPKKVVFQATVVKVKAEFWMNILSSEFQLNGATSGLKYSACVLFSLLTVSLIRSI
;
A
#
# COMPACT_ATOMS: atom_id res chain seq x y z
N MET A 1 -1.34 -47.45 -40.72
CA MET A 1 -0.78 -47.44 -39.35
C MET A 1 -0.23 -46.07 -38.95
N GLU A 2 0.36 -45.31 -39.88
CA GLU A 2 0.95 -43.99 -39.55
C GLU A 2 -0.08 -42.91 -39.16
N PHE A 3 -1.26 -42.89 -39.81
CA PHE A 3 -2.35 -41.98 -39.44
C PHE A 3 -2.86 -42.19 -38.00
N VAL A 4 -2.91 -43.45 -37.55
CA VAL A 4 -3.37 -43.79 -36.19
C VAL A 4 -2.31 -43.37 -35.16
N SER A 5 -1.03 -43.51 -35.49
CA SER A 5 0.10 -43.09 -34.65
C SER A 5 0.15 -41.56 -34.48
N GLN A 6 -0.06 -40.80 -35.56
CA GLN A 6 -0.09 -39.32 -35.50
C GLN A 6 -1.27 -38.78 -34.68
N ILE A 7 -2.45 -39.40 -34.78
CA ILE A 7 -3.62 -39.02 -33.99
C ILE A 7 -3.38 -39.32 -32.51
N LEU A 8 -2.84 -40.50 -32.17
CA LEU A 8 -2.50 -40.83 -30.79
C LEU A 8 -1.47 -39.85 -30.20
N PHE A 9 -0.44 -39.50 -30.96
CA PHE A 9 0.59 -38.55 -30.51
C PHE A 9 0.03 -37.15 -30.27
N SER A 10 -0.89 -36.70 -31.12
CA SER A 10 -1.58 -35.41 -31.01
C SER A 10 -2.52 -35.35 -29.80
N VAL A 11 -3.25 -36.44 -29.52
CA VAL A 11 -4.13 -36.55 -28.34
C VAL A 11 -3.32 -36.56 -27.04
N VAL A 12 -2.17 -37.24 -27.01
CA VAL A 12 -1.26 -37.26 -25.85
C VAL A 12 -0.64 -35.89 -25.59
N LEU A 13 -0.22 -35.16 -26.63
CA LEU A 13 0.27 -33.78 -26.52
C LEU A 13 -0.80 -32.79 -26.00
N LEU A 14 -2.05 -32.97 -26.42
CA LEU A 14 -3.16 -32.14 -25.95
C LEU A 14 -3.51 -32.43 -24.47
N CYS A 15 -3.44 -33.71 -24.04
CA CYS A 15 -3.61 -34.10 -22.64
C CYS A 15 -2.49 -33.62 -21.70
N LEU A 16 -1.29 -33.36 -22.24
CA LEU A 16 -0.15 -32.78 -21.51
C LEU A 16 -0.26 -31.27 -21.32
N SER A 17 -1.25 -30.61 -21.93
CA SER A 17 -1.55 -29.21 -21.66
C SER A 17 -2.24 -29.07 -20.29
N THR A 18 -1.45 -29.12 -19.22
CA THR A 18 -1.94 -28.80 -17.88
C THR A 18 -2.45 -27.37 -17.89
N THR A 19 -3.74 -27.17 -17.64
CA THR A 19 -4.29 -25.86 -17.29
C THR A 19 -3.64 -25.43 -15.97
N VAL A 20 -2.56 -24.65 -16.08
CA VAL A 20 -1.94 -24.03 -14.91
C VAL A 20 -2.90 -22.94 -14.44
N TYR A 21 -3.74 -23.26 -13.46
CA TYR A 21 -4.52 -22.25 -12.75
C TYR A 21 -3.53 -21.37 -11.98
N THR A 22 -3.10 -20.26 -12.59
CA THR A 22 -2.31 -19.25 -11.87
C THR A 22 -3.23 -18.59 -10.85
N TYR A 23 -3.30 -19.15 -9.64
CA TYR A 23 -3.99 -18.53 -8.53
C TYR A 23 -3.32 -17.19 -8.22
N GLY A 24 -4.13 -16.15 -7.99
CA GLY A 24 -3.64 -14.84 -7.56
C GLY A 24 -3.13 -14.90 -6.12
N ASN A 25 -1.97 -15.53 -5.91
CA ASN A 25 -1.42 -15.87 -4.60
C ASN A 25 -0.71 -14.70 -3.90
N GLY A 26 -1.10 -13.45 -4.19
CA GLY A 26 -0.49 -12.27 -3.59
C GLY A 26 0.77 -11.79 -4.30
N ALA A 27 1.27 -10.64 -3.84
CA ALA A 27 2.53 -10.08 -4.28
C ALA A 27 3.72 -10.91 -3.77
N PRO A 28 4.81 -11.04 -4.56
CA PRO A 28 6.07 -11.58 -4.07
C PRO A 28 6.81 -10.58 -3.17
N ASP A 29 7.71 -11.07 -2.33
CA ASP A 29 8.60 -10.26 -1.47
C ASP A 29 9.47 -9.27 -2.27
N THR A 30 9.87 -9.64 -3.48
CA THR A 30 10.60 -8.76 -4.42
C THR A 30 9.82 -7.48 -4.78
N ALA A 31 8.49 -7.48 -4.64
CA ALA A 31 7.66 -6.29 -4.86
C ALA A 31 7.68 -5.32 -3.66
N CYS A 32 8.24 -5.69 -2.52
CA CYS A 32 8.15 -4.88 -1.30
C CYS A 32 8.80 -3.50 -1.44
N SER A 33 9.94 -3.40 -2.13
CA SER A 33 10.63 -2.12 -2.32
C SER A 33 9.91 -1.24 -3.34
N SER A 34 9.67 -1.77 -4.54
CA SER A 34 9.10 -1.03 -5.67
C SER A 34 7.58 -0.79 -5.56
N MET A 35 6.89 -1.64 -4.81
CA MET A 35 5.42 -1.76 -4.78
C MET A 35 4.77 -1.96 -6.17
N LYS A 36 5.56 -2.34 -7.19
CA LYS A 36 5.08 -2.55 -8.56
C LYS A 36 4.61 -4.00 -8.74
N PRO A 37 3.39 -4.24 -9.26
CA PRO A 37 2.96 -5.58 -9.65
C PRO A 37 3.84 -6.13 -10.78
N ASN A 38 4.25 -7.40 -10.67
CA ASN A 38 5.13 -8.03 -11.66
C ASN A 38 4.35 -8.78 -12.75
N HIS A 39 3.62 -8.03 -13.59
CA HIS A 39 2.80 -8.57 -14.67
C HIS A 39 2.98 -7.85 -16.02
N GLY A 40 4.09 -7.12 -16.19
CA GLY A 40 4.48 -6.47 -17.45
C GLY A 40 3.64 -5.25 -17.85
N ALA A 41 2.56 -4.96 -17.14
CA ALA A 41 1.77 -3.75 -17.34
C ALA A 41 2.37 -2.55 -16.59
N GLU A 42 2.12 -1.36 -17.12
CA GLU A 42 2.45 -0.09 -16.46
C GLU A 42 1.28 0.40 -15.60
N ALA A 43 1.62 1.22 -14.59
CA ALA A 43 0.60 1.82 -13.74
C ALA A 43 -0.32 2.71 -14.57
N SER A 44 -1.60 2.74 -14.22
CA SER A 44 -2.55 3.61 -14.87
C SER A 44 -2.12 5.07 -14.72
N ALA A 45 -2.17 5.82 -15.81
CA ALA A 45 -1.87 7.25 -15.84
C ALA A 45 -3.01 8.11 -15.26
N THR A 46 -4.19 7.52 -15.06
CA THR A 46 -5.33 8.21 -14.45
C THR A 46 -5.20 8.28 -12.93
N ALA A 47 -5.87 9.25 -12.32
CA ALA A 47 -5.98 9.32 -10.87
C ALA A 47 -6.57 8.02 -10.30
N ALA A 48 -6.00 7.54 -9.20
CA ALA A 48 -6.50 6.36 -8.51
C ALA A 48 -7.89 6.66 -7.93
N PRO A 49 -8.88 5.78 -8.11
CA PRO A 49 -10.20 5.96 -7.51
C PRO A 49 -10.27 5.45 -6.07
N TYR A 50 -9.11 5.18 -5.45
CA TYR A 50 -8.98 4.59 -4.13
C TYR A 50 -8.28 5.52 -3.16
N ASN A 51 -8.63 5.42 -1.88
CA ASN A 51 -8.01 6.15 -0.79
C ASN A 51 -7.67 5.21 0.37
N LEU A 52 -6.73 5.64 1.22
CA LEU A 52 -6.41 4.97 2.48
C LEU A 52 -7.02 5.76 3.63
N GLN A 53 -8.03 5.19 4.26
CA GLN A 53 -8.64 5.74 5.46
C GLN A 53 -7.96 5.15 6.70
N VAL A 54 -7.45 6.01 7.57
CA VAL A 54 -6.78 5.65 8.82
C VAL A 54 -7.67 6.07 9.99
N SER A 55 -7.75 5.27 11.06
CA SER A 55 -8.64 5.51 12.21
C SER A 55 -8.28 6.69 13.10
N GLY A 56 -7.33 7.55 12.71
CA GLY A 56 -6.92 8.72 13.46
C GLY A 56 -5.88 9.55 12.70
N SER A 57 -5.41 10.62 13.34
CA SER A 57 -4.34 11.49 12.84
C SER A 57 -3.02 11.36 13.62
N THR A 58 -3.06 10.75 14.81
CA THR A 58 -1.88 10.54 15.65
C THR A 58 -1.82 9.15 16.28
N TYR A 59 -0.62 8.74 16.75
CA TYR A 59 -0.40 7.47 17.43
C TYR A 59 0.64 7.50 18.55
N ASN A 60 0.57 6.48 19.40
CA ASN A 60 1.60 6.15 20.39
C ASN A 60 2.37 4.87 19.98
N PRO A 61 3.62 4.68 20.42
CA PRO A 61 4.36 3.43 20.21
C PRO A 61 3.56 2.21 20.67
N GLY A 62 3.56 1.14 19.86
CA GLY A 62 2.80 -0.09 20.14
C GLY A 62 1.28 0.00 19.98
N GLN A 63 0.73 1.15 19.60
CA GLN A 63 -0.71 1.31 19.39
C GLN A 63 -1.18 0.56 18.14
N ASN A 64 -2.35 -0.07 18.24
CA ASN A 64 -3.05 -0.65 17.09
C ASN A 64 -3.92 0.40 16.40
N ILE A 65 -3.78 0.49 15.09
CA ILE A 65 -4.45 1.44 14.20
C ILE A 65 -5.12 0.66 13.09
N THR A 66 -6.33 1.07 12.71
CA THR A 66 -7.01 0.45 11.57
C THR A 66 -6.85 1.29 10.31
N VAL A 67 -6.65 0.59 9.20
CA VAL A 67 -6.46 1.15 7.86
C VAL A 67 -7.40 0.43 6.91
N THR A 68 -8.13 1.18 6.10
CA THR A 68 -9.11 0.67 5.13
C THR A 68 -8.80 1.23 3.75
N ILE A 69 -8.79 0.36 2.73
CA ILE A 69 -8.76 0.78 1.33
C ILE A 69 -10.21 1.07 0.92
N THR A 70 -10.53 2.34 0.68
CA THR A 70 -11.85 2.81 0.26
C THR A 70 -11.84 3.22 -1.20
N GLY A 71 -13.01 3.31 -1.84
CA GLY A 71 -13.15 3.68 -3.25
C GLY A 71 -13.93 2.65 -4.06
N THR A 72 -14.20 2.97 -5.32
CA THR A 72 -14.94 2.12 -6.27
C THR A 72 -14.26 2.14 -7.65
N PRO A 73 -14.36 1.09 -8.47
CA PRO A 73 -15.03 -0.19 -8.20
C PRO A 73 -14.21 -1.10 -7.27
N GLU A 74 -14.72 -2.28 -6.95
CA GLU A 74 -13.99 -3.31 -6.19
C GLU A 74 -12.66 -3.71 -6.88
N TYR A 75 -11.70 -4.21 -6.10
CA TYR A 75 -10.37 -4.57 -6.57
C TYR A 75 -10.04 -6.05 -6.31
N LYS A 76 -9.13 -6.62 -7.10
CA LYS A 76 -8.73 -8.04 -6.99
C LYS A 76 -7.45 -8.22 -6.19
N GLY A 77 -6.47 -7.34 -6.41
CA GLY A 77 -5.17 -7.40 -5.79
C GLY A 77 -4.80 -6.10 -5.11
N PHE A 78 -3.89 -6.17 -4.16
CA PHE A 78 -3.27 -5.01 -3.55
C PHE A 78 -1.96 -5.41 -2.88
N LEU A 79 -1.14 -4.41 -2.57
CA LEU A 79 -0.02 -4.48 -1.64
C LEU A 79 -0.08 -3.23 -0.75
N LEU A 80 -0.14 -3.42 0.57
CA LEU A 80 -0.29 -2.36 1.58
C LEU A 80 0.89 -2.38 2.55
N GLN A 81 1.49 -1.21 2.78
CA GLN A 81 2.63 -1.01 3.68
C GLN A 81 2.45 0.25 4.53
N ALA A 82 3.16 0.32 5.65
CA ALA A 82 3.39 1.55 6.39
C ALA A 82 4.87 1.91 6.29
N ARG A 83 5.17 3.19 5.97
CA ARG A 83 6.53 3.68 5.78
C ARG A 83 6.80 4.92 6.62
N GLU A 84 8.04 5.11 7.04
CA GLU A 84 8.49 6.39 7.61
C GLU A 84 8.39 7.48 6.52
N ALA A 85 7.70 8.58 6.84
CA ALA A 85 7.35 9.61 5.87
C ALA A 85 8.60 10.17 5.16
N GLY A 86 8.54 10.28 3.83
CA GLY A 86 9.65 10.76 3.01
C GLY A 86 10.77 9.74 2.78
N THR A 87 10.61 8.48 3.22
CA THR A 87 11.61 7.41 3.04
C THR A 87 10.98 6.15 2.47
N SER A 88 11.81 5.19 2.07
CA SER A 88 11.37 3.83 1.69
C SER A 88 11.37 2.84 2.86
N LYS A 89 11.67 3.29 4.08
CA LYS A 89 11.79 2.41 5.26
C LYS A 89 10.41 1.94 5.70
N ILE A 90 10.18 0.63 5.63
CA ILE A 90 8.95 -0.01 6.10
C ILE A 90 8.97 -0.09 7.63
N VAL A 91 7.86 0.22 8.29
CA VAL A 91 7.78 0.33 9.75
C VAL A 91 6.52 -0.32 10.33
N GLY A 92 6.64 -0.78 11.57
CA GLY A 92 5.58 -1.45 12.31
C GLY A 92 5.27 -2.83 11.77
N THR A 93 4.16 -3.40 12.24
CA THR A 93 3.78 -4.79 11.97
C THR A 93 2.30 -4.85 11.65
N TRP A 94 1.93 -5.60 10.62
CA TRP A 94 0.52 -5.88 10.35
C TRP A 94 0.08 -7.11 11.14
N LEU A 95 -1.12 -7.04 11.70
CA LEU A 95 -1.71 -8.13 12.46
C LEU A 95 -2.59 -9.00 11.56
N SER A 96 -3.22 -10.02 12.15
CA SER A 96 -4.09 -10.99 11.48
C SER A 96 -5.02 -10.34 10.45
N PRO A 97 -4.73 -10.50 9.14
CA PRO A 97 -5.47 -9.81 8.11
C PRO A 97 -6.78 -10.58 7.80
N PRO A 98 -7.79 -9.91 7.23
CA PRO A 98 -9.09 -10.53 6.94
C PRO A 98 -9.00 -11.65 5.89
N ASN A 99 -10.06 -12.45 5.78
CA ASN A 99 -10.17 -13.49 4.75
C ASN A 99 -9.84 -12.97 3.35
N ASN A 100 -9.30 -13.85 2.50
CA ASN A 100 -8.84 -13.53 1.14
C ASN A 100 -7.63 -12.58 1.06
N THR A 101 -7.00 -12.31 2.20
CA THR A 101 -5.76 -11.52 2.31
C THR A 101 -4.77 -12.24 3.22
N LYS A 102 -3.50 -11.85 3.18
CA LYS A 102 -2.43 -12.46 3.96
C LYS A 102 -1.30 -11.47 4.22
N LEU A 103 -0.51 -11.78 5.24
CA LEU A 103 0.74 -11.08 5.51
C LEU A 103 1.75 -11.40 4.41
N LEU A 104 2.60 -10.43 4.11
CA LEU A 104 3.78 -10.58 3.27
C LEU A 104 5.01 -10.21 4.08
N GLU A 105 5.98 -11.12 4.08
CA GLU A 105 7.27 -10.92 4.72
C GLU A 105 8.19 -10.09 3.80
N CYS A 106 8.36 -8.80 4.07
CA CYS A 106 9.32 -7.97 3.35
C CYS A 106 10.66 -7.93 4.07
N THR A 107 10.67 -7.31 5.26
CA THR A 107 11.79 -7.36 6.21
C THR A 107 11.31 -7.92 7.56
N GLY A 108 10.25 -8.72 7.51
CA GLY A 108 9.36 -9.12 8.60
C GLY A 108 7.87 -9.01 8.18
N SER A 109 6.92 -9.29 9.08
CA SER A 109 5.47 -9.23 8.81
C SER A 109 4.94 -7.79 8.70
N ASN A 110 5.46 -7.01 7.76
CA ASN A 110 5.28 -5.56 7.66
C ASN A 110 4.62 -5.12 6.33
N ALA A 111 4.03 -6.06 5.59
CA ALA A 111 3.11 -5.77 4.50
C ALA A 111 1.89 -6.71 4.49
N VAL A 112 0.83 -6.29 3.80
CA VAL A 112 -0.38 -7.10 3.54
C VAL A 112 -0.64 -7.16 2.04
N THR A 113 -1.02 -8.35 1.55
CA THR A 113 -1.41 -8.58 0.15
C THR A 113 -2.68 -9.43 0.07
N HIS A 114 -3.32 -9.43 -1.10
CA HIS A 114 -4.33 -10.42 -1.45
C HIS A 114 -3.80 -11.87 -1.36
N ALA A 115 -4.66 -12.82 -1.00
CA ALA A 115 -4.36 -14.25 -1.00
C ALA A 115 -5.01 -15.01 -2.17
N ASN A 116 -5.98 -14.38 -2.84
CA ASN A 116 -6.64 -14.87 -4.04
C ASN A 116 -7.17 -13.68 -4.88
N ASN A 117 -7.74 -13.98 -6.04
CA ASN A 117 -8.28 -13.00 -7.00
C ASN A 117 -9.76 -12.63 -6.76
N GLN A 118 -10.35 -13.02 -5.63
CA GLN A 118 -11.72 -12.61 -5.28
C GLN A 118 -11.78 -11.09 -5.11
N LEU A 119 -12.93 -10.51 -5.47
CA LEU A 119 -13.17 -9.07 -5.34
C LEU A 119 -13.13 -8.65 -3.86
N LYS A 120 -12.64 -7.44 -3.62
CA LYS A 120 -12.43 -6.86 -2.29
C LYS A 120 -12.95 -5.44 -2.27
N THR A 121 -13.60 -5.10 -1.17
CA THR A 121 -14.06 -3.75 -0.83
C THR A 121 -14.24 -3.65 0.68
N GLY A 122 -13.96 -2.48 1.26
CA GLY A 122 -14.23 -2.21 2.67
C GLY A 122 -13.50 -3.09 3.69
N LEU A 123 -12.44 -3.79 3.30
CA LEU A 123 -11.65 -4.62 4.22
C LEU A 123 -10.84 -3.74 5.17
N VAL A 124 -10.87 -4.10 6.45
CA VAL A 124 -10.16 -3.39 7.53
C VAL A 124 -8.90 -4.16 7.90
N TYR A 125 -7.77 -3.46 7.91
CA TYR A 125 -6.46 -4.00 8.26
C TYR A 125 -5.96 -3.36 9.55
N THR A 126 -5.38 -4.15 10.45
CA THR A 126 -4.83 -3.64 11.71
C THR A 126 -3.31 -3.58 11.62
N TRP A 127 -2.76 -2.39 11.85
CA TRP A 127 -1.33 -2.12 11.94
C TRP A 127 -0.96 -1.78 13.38
N MET A 128 0.12 -2.37 13.88
CA MET A 128 0.71 -2.05 15.17
C MET A 128 1.94 -1.16 14.97
N ALA A 129 1.94 0.00 15.63
CA ALA A 129 3.07 0.91 15.61
C ALA A 129 4.33 0.27 16.25
N PRO A 130 5.55 0.60 15.78
CA PRO A 130 6.78 0.18 16.43
C PRO A 130 6.76 0.50 17.93
N LYS A 131 7.21 -0.43 18.77
CA LYS A 131 7.30 -0.23 20.23
C LYS A 131 8.53 0.59 20.61
N SER A 132 9.62 0.45 19.86
CA SER A 132 10.83 1.27 19.94
C SER A 132 11.07 1.97 18.60
N ASP A 133 11.83 3.06 18.62
CA ASP A 133 12.28 3.77 17.41
C ASP A 133 11.13 4.21 16.49
N ALA A 134 9.99 4.59 17.09
CA ALA A 134 8.80 5.03 16.37
C ALA A 134 9.09 6.30 15.55
N PRO A 135 8.86 6.31 14.24
CA PRO A 135 9.09 7.49 13.41
C PRO A 135 8.20 8.66 13.83
N LYS A 136 8.68 9.90 13.66
CA LYS A 136 7.83 11.08 13.95
C LYS A 136 6.57 11.13 13.08
N LYS A 137 6.67 10.60 11.85
CA LYS A 137 5.60 10.58 10.86
C LYS A 137 5.60 9.26 10.10
N VAL A 138 4.42 8.70 9.93
CA VAL A 138 4.17 7.49 9.14
C VAL A 138 3.21 7.83 8.01
N VAL A 139 3.43 7.21 6.85
CA VAL A 139 2.50 7.24 5.72
C VAL A 139 2.17 5.81 5.34
N PHE A 140 0.87 5.51 5.22
CA PHE A 140 0.42 4.25 4.65
C PHE A 140 0.42 4.37 3.14
N GLN A 141 0.97 3.36 2.46
CA GLN A 141 1.11 3.33 1.01
C GLN A 141 0.51 2.05 0.47
N ALA A 142 -0.27 2.18 -0.60
CA ALA A 142 -0.86 1.05 -1.30
C ALA A 142 -0.62 1.09 -2.80
N THR A 143 -0.53 -0.11 -3.35
CA THR A 143 -0.79 -0.38 -4.77
C THR A 143 -2.08 -1.18 -4.84
N VAL A 144 -3.02 -0.78 -5.69
CA VAL A 144 -4.32 -1.45 -5.87
C VAL A 144 -4.47 -1.91 -7.31
N VAL A 145 -4.86 -3.18 -7.48
CA VAL A 145 -4.97 -3.87 -8.77
C VAL A 145 -6.44 -4.24 -8.99
N LYS A 146 -7.07 -3.63 -9.98
CA LYS A 146 -8.43 -3.98 -10.41
C LYS A 146 -8.40 -5.24 -11.29
N VAL A 147 -7.54 -5.23 -12.30
CA VAL A 147 -7.19 -6.39 -13.13
C VAL A 147 -5.69 -6.36 -13.43
N LYS A 148 -5.10 -7.47 -13.93
CA LYS A 148 -3.64 -7.56 -14.17
C LYS A 148 -3.08 -6.41 -15.03
N ALA A 149 -3.88 -5.89 -15.97
CA ALA A 149 -3.51 -4.81 -16.87
C ALA A 149 -3.93 -3.40 -16.38
N GLU A 150 -4.62 -3.28 -15.25
CA GLU A 150 -5.16 -2.00 -14.74
C GLU A 150 -4.95 -1.92 -13.22
N PHE A 151 -3.99 -1.10 -12.82
CA PHE A 151 -3.62 -0.89 -11.42
C PHE A 151 -3.12 0.53 -11.17
N TRP A 152 -3.14 0.94 -9.91
CA TRP A 152 -2.64 2.23 -9.45
C TRP A 152 -1.63 2.02 -8.34
N MET A 153 -0.54 2.77 -8.40
CA MET A 153 0.52 2.78 -7.40
C MET A 153 0.52 4.11 -6.65
N ASN A 154 1.27 4.17 -5.55
CA ASN A 154 1.47 5.40 -4.77
C ASN A 154 0.17 6.02 -4.26
N ILE A 155 -0.80 5.17 -3.89
CA ILE A 155 -1.97 5.62 -3.13
C ILE A 155 -1.51 5.83 -1.69
N LEU A 156 -1.46 7.08 -1.25
CA LEU A 156 -0.94 7.46 0.05
C LEU A 156 -2.07 7.88 0.99
N SER A 157 -1.95 7.55 2.28
CA SER A 157 -2.73 8.20 3.32
C SER A 157 -2.21 9.61 3.60
N SER A 158 -2.96 10.38 4.38
CA SER A 158 -2.38 11.53 5.08
C SER A 158 -1.24 11.10 6.02
N GLU A 159 -0.36 12.04 6.36
CA GLU A 159 0.69 11.80 7.36
C GLU A 159 0.07 11.55 8.73
N PHE A 160 0.49 10.46 9.35
CA PHE A 160 0.03 10.00 10.64
C PHE A 160 1.13 10.23 11.69
N GLN A 161 0.86 11.10 12.66
CA GLN A 161 1.92 11.70 13.49
C GLN A 161 2.10 10.99 14.82
N LEU A 162 3.34 10.88 15.29
CA LEU A 162 3.60 10.42 16.65
C LEU A 162 3.06 11.46 17.65
N ASN A 163 2.32 11.03 18.67
CA ASN A 163 1.85 11.91 19.73
C ASN A 163 3.03 12.58 20.43
N GLY A 164 2.94 13.91 20.58
CA GLY A 164 4.04 14.71 21.13
C GLY A 164 5.14 15.07 20.13
N ALA A 165 5.08 14.60 18.87
CA ALA A 165 5.88 15.17 17.80
C ALA A 165 5.31 16.56 17.48
N THR A 166 5.97 17.62 17.96
CA THR A 166 5.60 18.97 17.57
C THR A 166 5.68 19.09 16.05
N SER A 167 4.56 19.44 15.43
CA SER A 167 4.54 19.90 14.04
C SER A 167 5.42 21.13 13.99
N GLY A 168 6.67 20.96 13.53
CA GLY A 168 7.57 22.08 13.31
C GLY A 168 7.03 22.95 12.19
N LEU A 169 6.06 23.81 12.51
CA LEU A 169 5.78 25.01 11.74
C LEU A 169 7.09 25.79 11.74
N LYS A 170 7.85 25.64 10.65
CA LYS A 170 8.91 26.58 10.31
C LYS A 170 8.21 27.89 9.98
N TYR A 171 7.85 28.67 11.00
CA TYR A 171 7.61 30.08 10.80
C TYR A 171 8.92 30.65 10.25
N SER A 172 8.93 30.94 8.94
CA SER A 172 10.01 31.68 8.34
C SER A 172 10.15 32.98 9.13
N ALA A 173 11.35 33.25 9.64
CA ALA A 173 11.67 34.49 10.35
C ALA A 173 11.28 35.75 9.53
N CYS A 174 11.07 35.59 8.22
CA CYS A 174 10.56 36.63 7.33
C CYS A 174 9.14 37.11 7.69
N VAL A 175 8.26 36.26 8.24
CA VAL A 175 6.86 36.62 8.55
C VAL A 175 6.74 37.36 9.90
N LEU A 176 7.70 37.15 10.80
CA LEU A 176 7.74 37.85 12.10
C LEU A 176 8.25 39.30 11.97
N PHE A 177 9.05 39.61 10.96
CA PHE A 177 9.55 40.98 10.73
C PHE A 177 8.51 41.94 10.13
N SER A 178 7.48 41.43 9.43
CA SER A 178 6.43 42.25 8.83
C SER A 178 5.40 42.79 9.83
N LEU A 179 5.35 42.25 11.06
CA LEU A 179 4.42 42.73 12.09
C LEU A 179 5.03 43.81 13.00
N LEU A 180 6.36 43.93 13.05
CA LEU A 180 7.06 44.93 13.87
C LEU A 180 7.18 46.31 13.22
N THR A 181 7.00 46.42 11.90
CA THR A 181 7.11 47.71 11.19
C THR A 181 5.79 48.47 11.07
N VAL A 182 4.63 47.82 11.25
CA VAL A 182 3.32 48.48 11.15
C VAL A 182 2.96 49.29 12.41
N SER A 183 3.56 49.00 13.56
CA SER A 183 3.32 49.77 14.80
C SER A 183 4.16 51.04 14.96
N LEU A 184 5.15 51.29 14.10
CA LEU A 184 6.02 52.48 14.18
C LEU A 184 5.67 53.59 13.16
N ILE A 185 4.70 53.37 12.27
CA ILE A 185 4.29 54.38 11.25
C ILE A 185 3.05 55.18 11.71
N ARG A 186 2.50 54.91 12.91
CA ARG A 186 1.36 55.68 13.48
C ARG A 186 1.76 56.73 14.52
N SER A 187 3.02 57.15 14.58
CA SER A 187 3.48 58.16 15.57
C SER A 187 4.38 59.25 15.01
N ILE A 188 4.26 59.57 13.72
CA ILE A 188 4.73 60.84 13.15
C ILE A 188 3.59 61.46 12.36
#